data_AF-A0A2V6L070-F1
#
_entry.id   AF-A0A2V6L070-F1
#
_cell.length_a   1.000
_cell.length_b   1.000
_cell.length_c   1.000
_cell.angle_alpha   90.00
_cell.angle_beta   90.00
_cell.angle_gamma   90.00
#
_symmetry.space_group_name_H-M   'P 1'
#
loop_
_entity.id
_entity.type
_entity.pdbx_description
1 polymer ?
#
loop_
_entity_poly.entity_id
_entity_poly.type
_entity_poly.pdbx_seq_one_letter_code
_entity_poly.pdbx_strand_id
1 'polypeptide(L)'
;EFGPSWFLYRLDVHGKPWNFWTVPAFFPIMFELTVLFGAFAAFFAWQGMNGLPRWYHPLFNWERFSRVTNDGFFLAIEARDPRFTENGVRELLEQTGGQHITIVHED
;
A
#
# COMPACT_ATOMS: atom_id res chain seq x y z
N GLU A 1 -23.38 -23.65 4.79
CA GLU A 1 -22.77 -24.98 4.92
C GLU A 1 -21.24 -24.86 4.80
N PHE A 2 -20.56 -24.31 5.82
CA PHE A 2 -19.10 -24.16 5.80
C PHE A 2 -18.51 -25.11 6.84
N GLY A 3 -17.85 -26.17 6.38
CA GLY A 3 -17.31 -27.22 7.23
C GLY A 3 -16.36 -28.11 6.43
N PRO A 4 -15.35 -28.70 7.08
CA PRO A 4 -14.40 -29.58 6.41
C PRO A 4 -15.11 -30.84 5.88
N SER A 5 -14.58 -31.42 4.79
CA SER A 5 -15.23 -32.51 4.04
C SER A 5 -15.68 -33.68 4.91
N TRP A 6 -14.93 -34.04 5.96
CA TRP A 6 -15.31 -35.13 6.86
C TRP A 6 -16.61 -34.94 7.68
N PHE A 7 -17.13 -33.70 7.76
CA PHE A 7 -18.42 -33.40 8.38
C PHE A 7 -19.54 -33.30 7.34
N LEU A 8 -19.29 -32.66 6.19
CA LEU A 8 -20.31 -32.40 5.17
C LEU A 8 -20.49 -33.56 4.19
N TYR A 9 -19.38 -34.20 3.77
CA TYR A 9 -19.37 -35.25 2.77
C TYR A 9 -18.17 -36.19 2.98
N ARG A 10 -18.37 -37.25 3.76
CA ARG A 10 -17.33 -38.25 4.01
C ARG A 10 -17.03 -39.04 2.77
N LEU A 11 -15.79 -38.92 2.31
CA LEU A 11 -15.23 -39.72 1.25
C LEU A 11 -14.10 -40.56 1.82
N ASP A 12 -14.17 -41.88 1.61
CA ASP A 12 -13.03 -42.76 1.84
C ASP A 12 -12.14 -42.74 0.59
N VAL A 13 -10.92 -42.24 0.74
CA VAL A 13 -9.92 -42.20 -0.32
C VAL A 13 -8.71 -43.03 0.12
N HIS A 14 -8.54 -44.18 -0.53
CA HIS A 14 -7.43 -45.12 -0.28
C HIS A 14 -7.33 -45.60 1.18
N GLY A 15 -8.46 -45.74 1.90
CA GLY A 15 -8.49 -46.25 3.27
C GLY A 15 -7.89 -45.28 4.30
N LYS A 16 -7.65 -44.02 3.90
CA LYS A 16 -7.13 -43.00 4.81
C LYS A 16 -8.20 -42.64 5.84
N PRO A 17 -7.81 -42.36 7.10
CA PRO A 17 -8.76 -41.88 8.10
C PRO A 17 -9.48 -40.64 7.56
N TRP A 18 -10.79 -40.54 7.80
CA TRP A 18 -11.57 -39.33 7.51
C TRP A 18 -11.73 -38.44 8.75
N ASN A 19 -11.21 -38.85 9.91
CA ASN A 19 -11.34 -38.14 11.17
C ASN A 19 -10.24 -37.07 11.34
N PHE A 20 -10.17 -36.45 12.52
CA PHE A 20 -9.20 -35.40 12.88
C PHE A 20 -7.72 -35.78 12.61
N TRP A 21 -7.39 -37.06 12.54
CA TRP A 21 -6.03 -37.53 12.24
C TRP A 21 -5.54 -37.18 10.81
N THR A 22 -6.43 -36.67 9.95
CA THR A 22 -6.11 -36.24 8.58
C THR A 22 -5.59 -34.81 8.50
N VAL A 23 -5.59 -34.05 9.61
CA VAL A 23 -5.12 -32.65 9.66
C VAL A 23 -3.73 -32.43 9.02
N PRO A 24 -2.73 -33.32 9.18
CA PRO A 24 -1.44 -33.15 8.51
C PRO A 24 -1.53 -33.07 6.98
N ALA A 25 -2.50 -33.73 6.35
CA ALA A 25 -2.70 -33.67 4.90
C ALA A 25 -3.23 -32.32 4.41
N PHE A 26 -3.88 -31.54 5.28
CA PHE A 26 -4.41 -30.21 4.97
C PHE A 26 -3.41 -29.09 5.29
N PHE A 27 -2.31 -29.38 5.98
CA PHE A 27 -1.32 -28.38 6.39
C PHE A 27 -0.75 -27.56 5.22
N PRO A 28 -0.35 -28.16 4.07
CA PRO A 28 0.11 -27.38 2.92
C PRO A 28 -0.95 -26.38 2.44
N ILE A 29 -2.22 -26.79 2.38
CA ILE A 29 -3.31 -25.92 1.93
C ILE A 29 -3.54 -24.78 2.91
N MET A 30 -3.53 -25.04 4.21
CA MET A 30 -3.71 -23.99 5.22
C MET A 30 -2.55 -22.99 5.21
N PHE A 31 -1.32 -23.48 5.05
CA PHE A 31 -0.14 -22.64 4.91
C PHE A 31 -0.26 -21.71 3.71
N GLU A 32 -0.55 -22.26 2.52
CA GLU A 32 -0.71 -21.49 1.30
C GLU A 32 -1.84 -20.45 1.42
N LEU A 33 -2.98 -20.80 2.00
CA LEU A 33 -4.07 -19.84 2.22
C LEU A 33 -3.67 -18.73 3.19
N THR A 34 -2.92 -19.05 4.25
CA THR A 34 -2.45 -18.04 5.21
C THR A 34 -1.49 -17.07 4.54
N VAL A 35 -0.54 -17.58 3.76
CA VAL A 35 0.42 -16.75 3.01
C VAL A 35 -0.31 -15.91 1.96
N LEU A 36 -1.26 -16.51 1.22
CA LEU A 36 -2.04 -15.83 0.19
C LEU A 36 -2.84 -14.66 0.77
N PHE A 37 -3.60 -14.90 1.85
CA PHE A 37 -4.37 -13.84 2.50
C PHE A 37 -3.47 -12.82 3.18
N GLY A 38 -2.34 -13.24 3.75
CA GLY A 38 -1.34 -12.33 4.31
C GLY A 38 -0.75 -11.38 3.26
N ALA A 39 -0.38 -11.92 2.10
CA ALA A 39 0.15 -11.13 0.99
C ALA A 39 -0.86 -10.13 0.44
N PHE A 40 -2.11 -10.54 0.22
CA PHE A 40 -3.16 -9.63 -0.25
C PHE A 40 -3.50 -8.55 0.80
N ALA A 41 -3.65 -8.94 2.07
CA ALA A 41 -3.92 -7.99 3.14
C ALA A 41 -2.79 -6.95 3.24
N ALA A 42 -1.52 -7.38 3.18
CA ALA A 42 -0.37 -6.47 3.20
C ALA A 42 -0.35 -5.53 1.99
N PHE A 43 -0.57 -6.06 0.78
CA PHE A 43 -0.60 -5.28 -0.45
C PHE A 43 -1.69 -4.20 -0.42
N PHE A 44 -2.93 -4.58 -0.09
CA PHE A 44 -4.05 -3.63 -0.05
C PHE A 44 -3.98 -2.66 1.13
N ALA A 45 -3.49 -3.10 2.30
CA ALA A 45 -3.29 -2.22 3.45
C ALA A 45 -2.24 -1.14 3.14
N TRP A 46 -1.10 -1.54 2.55
CA TRP A 46 -0.07 -0.58 2.11
C TRP A 46 -0.64 0.42 1.10
N GLN A 47 -1.45 -0.03 0.14
CA GLN A 47 -2.05 0.85 -0.84
C GLN A 47 -3.00 1.87 -0.18
N GLY A 48 -3.90 1.41 0.70
CA GLY A 48 -4.84 2.27 1.41
C GLY A 48 -4.17 3.26 2.37
N MET A 49 -3.15 2.82 3.12
CA MET A 49 -2.42 3.70 4.05
C MET A 49 -1.64 4.81 3.35
N ASN A 50 -1.14 4.56 2.15
CA ASN A 50 -0.44 5.57 1.34
C ASN A 50 -1.39 6.41 0.48
N GLY A 51 -2.71 6.20 0.57
CA GLY A 51 -3.69 6.94 -0.23
C GLY A 51 -3.61 6.62 -1.74
N LEU A 52 -3.13 5.43 -2.08
CA LEU A 52 -3.06 4.91 -3.45
C LEU A 52 -4.30 4.02 -3.70
N PRO A 53 -4.83 3.91 -4.94
CA PRO A 53 -4.38 4.49 -6.19
C PRO A 53 -4.83 5.96 -6.34
N ARG A 54 -3.87 6.87 -6.53
CA ARG A 54 -4.12 8.28 -6.81
C ARG A 54 -3.63 8.61 -8.21
N TRP A 55 -4.55 8.65 -9.16
CA TRP A 55 -4.25 8.88 -10.57
C TRP A 55 -3.73 10.29 -10.85
N TYR A 56 -4.17 11.27 -10.06
CA TYR A 56 -3.77 12.65 -10.19
C TYR A 56 -3.35 13.24 -8.84
N HIS A 57 -2.16 13.81 -8.81
CA HIS A 57 -1.61 14.55 -7.69
C HIS A 57 -1.21 15.95 -8.19
N PRO A 58 -1.56 17.06 -7.48
CA PRO A 58 -1.27 18.42 -7.93
C PRO A 58 0.19 18.68 -8.29
N LEU A 59 1.13 18.01 -7.61
CA LEU A 59 2.57 18.05 -7.91
C LEU A 59 2.92 17.66 -9.36
N PHE A 60 2.08 16.88 -10.05
CA PHE A 60 2.31 16.52 -11.44
C PHE A 60 2.15 17.70 -12.42
N ASN A 61 1.53 18.82 -12.01
CA ASN A 61 1.43 20.03 -12.83
C ASN A 61 2.76 20.74 -13.04
N TRP A 62 3.76 20.45 -12.19
CA TRP A 62 5.06 21.07 -12.31
C TRP A 62 5.95 20.27 -13.27
N GLU A 63 6.31 20.86 -14.40
CA GLU A 63 7.11 20.18 -15.45
C GLU A 63 8.42 19.56 -14.92
N ARG A 64 9.07 20.22 -13.95
CA ARG A 64 10.31 19.72 -13.32
C ARG A 64 10.08 18.50 -12.44
N PHE A 65 8.87 18.26 -11.96
CA PHE A 65 8.54 17.10 -11.13
C PHE A 65 8.70 15.77 -11.89
N SER A 66 8.73 15.78 -13.22
CA SER A 66 9.12 14.62 -14.04
C SER A 66 10.47 14.01 -13.68
N ARG A 67 11.35 14.77 -13.02
CA ARG A 67 12.68 14.36 -12.56
C ARG A 67 12.69 13.68 -11.18
N VAL A 68 11.57 13.63 -10.47
CA VAL A 68 11.46 13.13 -9.08
C VAL A 68 11.93 11.70 -8.89
N THR A 69 11.83 10.85 -9.91
CA THR A 69 12.24 9.45 -9.86
C THR A 69 13.66 9.19 -10.37
N ASN A 70 14.30 10.18 -10.99
CA ASN A 70 15.58 10.00 -11.69
C ASN A 70 16.71 10.75 -11.00
N ASP A 71 16.70 12.09 -11.02
CA ASP A 71 17.88 12.91 -10.76
C ASP A 71 17.60 14.14 -9.87
N GLY A 72 16.39 14.29 -9.34
CA GLY A 72 16.02 15.40 -8.46
C GLY A 72 15.42 14.95 -7.12
N PHE A 73 15.82 15.63 -6.05
CA PHE A 73 15.14 15.56 -4.76
C PHE A 73 14.14 16.71 -4.65
N PHE A 74 12.93 16.39 -4.18
CA PHE A 74 11.83 17.34 -4.09
C PHE A 74 11.31 17.37 -2.66
N LEU A 75 11.08 18.58 -2.15
CA LEU A 75 10.43 18.82 -0.88
C LEU A 75 9.15 19.60 -1.15
N ALA A 76 8.02 19.08 -0.67
CA ALA A 76 6.73 19.73 -0.78
C ALA A 76 6.20 20.03 0.63
N ILE A 77 5.67 21.24 0.80
CA ILE A 77 4.99 21.66 2.03
C ILE A 77 3.54 21.92 1.65
N GLU A 78 2.61 21.21 2.30
CA GLU A 78 1.18 21.37 2.03
C GLU A 78 0.62 22.63 2.68
N ALA A 79 -0.28 23.32 1.97
CA ALA A 79 -0.95 24.52 2.48
C ALA A 79 -1.99 24.24 3.58
N ARG A 80 -2.22 22.96 3.94
CA ARG A 80 -3.19 22.55 4.97
C ARG A 80 -2.71 22.83 6.39
N ASP A 81 -1.42 23.10 6.60
CA ASP A 81 -0.87 23.45 7.91
C ASP A 81 -1.32 24.86 8.34
N PRO A 82 -1.89 25.06 9.55
CA PRO A 82 -2.23 26.39 10.07
C PRO A 82 -1.07 27.39 10.12
N ARG A 83 0.17 26.93 10.12
CA ARG A 83 1.38 27.78 10.10
C ARG A 83 1.87 28.10 8.69
N PHE A 84 1.23 27.55 7.66
CA PHE A 84 1.61 27.79 6.29
C PHE A 84 1.40 29.26 5.93
N THR A 85 2.46 29.89 5.44
CA THR A 85 2.42 31.22 4.84
C THR A 85 3.30 31.19 3.60
N GLU A 86 2.78 31.64 2.46
CA GLU A 86 3.50 31.55 1.18
C GLU A 86 4.88 32.22 1.23
N ASN A 87 4.93 33.44 1.78
CA ASN A 87 6.17 34.19 1.90
C ASN A 87 7.16 33.54 2.88
N GLY A 88 6.68 33.08 4.04
CA GLY A 88 7.54 32.47 5.07
C GLY A 88 8.11 31.13 4.64
N VAL A 89 7.30 30.30 3.97
CA VAL A 89 7.75 29.01 3.44
C VAL A 89 8.74 29.20 2.30
N ARG A 90 8.51 30.19 1.42
CA ARG A 90 9.45 30.53 0.36
C ARG A 90 10.79 30.95 0.93
N GLU A 91 10.80 31.88 1.89
CA GLU A 91 12.02 32.33 2.55
C GLU A 91 12.75 31.18 3.25
N LEU A 92 12.02 30.31 3.95
CA LEU A 92 12.59 29.12 4.61
C LEU A 92 13.29 28.19 3.60
N LEU A 93 12.64 27.92 2.45
CA LEU A 93 13.20 27.06 1.41
C LEU A 93 14.41 27.71 0.73
N GLU A 94 14.38 29.03 0.52
CA GLU A 94 15.52 29.80 -0.01
C GLU A 94 16.71 29.73 0.94
N GLN A 95 16.49 29.93 2.25
CA GLN A 95 17.54 29.83 3.28
C GLN A 95 18.13 28.43 3.41
N THR A 96 17.32 27.38 3.16
CA THR A 96 17.75 25.98 3.24
C THR A 96 18.53 25.53 1.99
N GLY A 97 18.63 26.39 0.96
CA GLY A 97 19.37 26.10 -0.28
C GLY A 97 18.52 25.50 -1.40
N GLY A 98 17.20 25.69 -1.37
CA GLY A 98 16.30 25.27 -2.46
C GLY A 98 16.62 26.00 -3.76
N GLN A 99 16.90 25.25 -4.84
CA GLN A 99 17.30 25.83 -6.13
C GLN A 99 16.12 26.29 -6.99
N HIS A 100 15.03 25.54 -6.97
CA HIS A 100 13.86 25.77 -7.82
C HIS A 100 12.60 25.71 -6.95
N ILE A 101 12.16 26.88 -6.47
CA ILE A 101 11.00 27.01 -5.58
C ILE A 101 9.83 27.50 -6.41
N THR A 102 8.71 26.79 -6.36
CA THR A 102 7.50 27.10 -7.12
C THR A 102 6.27 26.78 -6.27
N ILE A 103 5.28 27.66 -6.31
CA ILE A 103 3.98 27.42 -5.69
C ILE A 103 3.16 26.60 -6.69
N VAL A 104 2.66 25.44 -6.24
CA VAL A 104 1.82 24.55 -7.05
C VAL A 104 0.40 24.66 -6.52
N HIS A 105 -0.52 25.04 -7.39
CA HIS A 105 -1.94 25.11 -7.07
C HIS A 105 -2.64 23.79 -7.41
N GLU A 106 -3.63 23.42 -6.60
CA GLU A 106 -4.59 22.37 -6.94
C GLU A 106 -5.63 22.99 -7.88
N ASP A 107 -5.80 22.42 -9.08
CA ASP A 107 -6.81 22.87 -10.06
C ASP A 107 -8.24 22.55 -9.62
#